data_AF-A0A7W9SRB6-F1
#
_entry.id   AF-A0A7W9SRB6-F1
#
_cell.length_a   1.000
_cell.length_b   1.000
_cell.length_c   1.000
_cell.angle_alpha   90.00
_cell.angle_beta   90.00
_cell.angle_gamma   90.00
#
_symmetry.space_group_name_H-M   'P 1'
#
loop_
_entity.id
_entity.type
_entity.pdbx_description
1 polymer ?
#
loop_
_entity_poly.entity_id
_entity_poly.type
_entity_poly.pdbx_seq_one_letter_code
_entity_poly.pdbx_strand_id
1 'polypeptide(L)'
;MKTATPWWQYFPKKSALLPSEPGRRDSPDPTLTPGTWVRLRGKPERARRVLRVEWHYYRRQFVYIVETRRYFDAYWFAEQLVVVPQDVLKAEGLQ
;
A
#
# COMPACT_ATOMS: atom_id res chain seq x y z
N MET A 1 -4.83 -7.18 27.20
CA MET A 1 -4.06 -7.02 25.95
C MET A 1 -5.00 -6.46 24.89
N LYS A 2 -4.72 -5.28 24.31
CA LYS A 2 -5.53 -4.74 23.20
C LYS A 2 -5.23 -5.58 21.96
N THR A 3 -6.25 -6.25 21.43
CA THR A 3 -6.15 -6.98 20.15
C THR A 3 -5.74 -6.00 19.06
N ALA A 4 -4.68 -6.32 18.32
CA ALA A 4 -4.25 -5.50 17.19
C ALA A 4 -5.42 -5.38 16.20
N THR A 5 -5.73 -4.15 15.76
CA THR A 5 -6.76 -3.90 14.75
C THR A 5 -6.44 -4.73 13.50
N PRO A 6 -7.38 -5.55 13.00
CA PRO A 6 -7.16 -6.32 11.79
C PRO A 6 -6.79 -5.42 10.61
N TRP A 7 -5.83 -5.83 9.78
CA TRP A 7 -5.31 -5.01 8.68
C TRP A 7 -6.39 -4.56 7.66
N TRP A 8 -7.47 -5.34 7.53
CA TRP A 8 -8.62 -5.02 6.69
C TRP A 8 -9.56 -3.99 7.32
N GLN A 9 -9.33 -3.55 8.55
CA GLN A 9 -10.07 -2.45 9.19
C GLN A 9 -9.37 -1.10 9.03
N TYR A 10 -8.16 -1.05 8.46
CA TYR A 10 -7.46 0.21 8.11
C TYR A 10 -8.01 0.80 6.81
N PHE A 11 -9.33 0.88 6.68
CA PHE A 11 -9.94 1.69 5.65
C PHE A 11 -10.21 3.09 6.22
N PRO A 12 -10.07 4.15 5.42
CA PRO A 12 -10.53 5.48 5.81
C PRO A 12 -12.00 5.41 6.21
N LYS A 13 -12.38 6.12 7.29
CA LYS A 13 -13.76 6.19 7.78
C LYS A 13 -14.68 6.62 6.64
N LYS A 14 -15.82 5.92 6.51
CA LYS A 14 -16.83 6.11 5.47
C LYS A 14 -17.39 7.54 5.50
N SER A 15 -17.03 8.34 4.52
CA SER A 15 -17.96 9.27 3.89
C SER A 15 -18.32 8.67 2.53
N ALA A 16 -19.60 8.65 2.19
CA ALA A 16 -20.04 8.31 0.84
C ALA A 16 -19.58 9.44 -0.09
N LEU A 17 -18.32 9.40 -0.49
CA LEU A 17 -17.74 10.39 -1.38
C LEU A 17 -18.15 10.03 -2.81
N LEU A 18 -18.66 11.03 -3.54
CA LEU A 18 -18.79 10.90 -4.97
C LEU A 18 -17.40 10.64 -5.58
N PRO A 19 -17.29 9.75 -6.59
CA PRO A 19 -16.08 9.61 -7.37
C PRO A 19 -15.55 10.97 -7.82
N SER A 20 -14.25 11.18 -7.71
CA SER A 20 -13.58 12.42 -8.12
C SER A 20 -12.21 12.07 -8.65
N GLU A 21 -11.68 12.88 -9.55
CA GLU A 21 -10.26 12.90 -9.89
C GLU A 21 -9.41 13.45 -8.72
N PRO A 22 -8.08 13.18 -8.70
CA PRO A 22 -7.19 13.78 -7.72
C PRO A 22 -7.12 15.30 -7.91
N GLY A 23 -7.23 16.05 -6.82
CA GLY A 23 -7.02 17.49 -6.81
C GLY A 23 -5.54 17.86 -6.86
N ARG A 24 -5.25 19.15 -7.08
CA ARG A 24 -3.87 19.67 -7.16
C ARG A 24 -3.01 19.44 -5.90
N ARG A 25 -3.66 19.21 -4.75
CA ARG A 25 -2.99 18.95 -3.47
C ARG A 25 -2.86 17.46 -3.16
N ASP A 26 -3.51 16.60 -3.93
CA ASP A 26 -3.43 15.16 -3.73
C ASP A 26 -2.15 14.64 -4.38
N SER A 27 -1.26 14.10 -3.55
CA SER A 27 -0.03 13.45 -3.99
C SER A 27 0.08 12.06 -3.37
N PRO A 28 0.63 11.07 -4.08
CA PRO A 28 0.93 9.77 -3.49
C PRO A 28 1.98 9.91 -2.39
N ASP A 29 2.08 8.91 -1.53
CA ASP A 29 3.13 8.86 -0.51
C ASP A 29 4.50 8.77 -1.21
N PRO A 30 5.42 9.73 -0.99
CA PRO A 30 6.70 9.77 -1.68
C PRO A 30 7.63 8.61 -1.32
N THR A 31 7.34 7.88 -0.23
CA THR A 31 8.11 6.70 0.18
C THR A 31 7.66 5.42 -0.53
N LEU A 32 6.48 5.43 -1.15
CA LEU A 32 5.84 4.26 -1.78
C LEU A 32 5.80 4.38 -3.31
N THR A 33 6.96 4.60 -3.92
CA THR A 33 7.12 4.70 -5.38
C THR A 33 7.29 3.34 -6.05
N PRO A 34 7.03 3.20 -7.36
CA PRO A 34 7.32 1.99 -8.10
C PRO A 34 8.78 1.53 -7.90
N GLY A 35 8.96 0.25 -7.59
CA GLY A 35 10.24 -0.34 -7.24
C GLY A 35 10.51 -0.46 -5.74
N THR A 36 9.84 0.34 -4.89
CA THR A 36 9.98 0.26 -3.43
C THR A 36 9.58 -1.12 -2.92
N TRP A 37 10.37 -1.67 -2.01
CA TRP A 37 10.04 -2.91 -1.32
C TRP A 37 9.20 -2.62 -0.06
N VAL A 38 8.11 -3.37 0.07
CA VAL A 38 7.14 -3.24 1.15
C VAL A 38 6.74 -4.60 1.71
N ARG A 39 6.25 -4.58 2.95
CA ARG A 39 5.52 -5.69 3.59
C ARG A 39 4.08 -5.27 3.82
N LEU A 40 3.17 -6.22 3.70
CA LEU A 40 1.77 -6.01 4.07
C LEU A 40 1.66 -6.12 5.59
N ARG A 41 1.01 -5.16 6.27
CA ARG A 41 0.81 -5.24 7.73
C ARG A 41 0.12 -6.54 8.17
N GLY A 42 -0.80 -7.06 7.35
CA GLY A 42 -1.50 -8.32 7.60
C GLY A 42 -0.73 -9.59 7.21
N LYS A 43 0.38 -9.46 6.49
CA LYS A 43 1.25 -10.55 6.00
C LYS A 43 2.71 -10.08 5.97
N PRO A 44 3.32 -9.81 7.14
CA PRO A 44 4.63 -9.19 7.23
C PRO A 44 5.78 -10.13 6.84
N GLU A 45 5.54 -11.43 6.71
CA GLU A 45 6.54 -12.45 6.41
C GLU A 45 7.15 -12.36 5.01
N ARG A 46 6.56 -11.58 4.10
CA ARG A 46 6.99 -11.52 2.70
C ARG A 46 7.13 -10.09 2.21
N ALA A 47 8.33 -9.75 1.76
CA ALA A 47 8.60 -8.54 1.01
C ALA A 47 8.05 -8.64 -0.42
N ARG A 48 7.58 -7.50 -0.94
CA ARG A 48 6.97 -7.34 -2.27
C ARG A 48 7.39 -6.01 -2.85
N ARG A 49 7.49 -5.89 -4.16
CA ARG A 49 7.72 -4.60 -4.82
C ARG A 49 6.42 -3.88 -5.10
N VAL A 50 6.40 -2.56 -4.90
CA VAL A 50 5.39 -1.68 -5.49
C VAL A 50 5.61 -1.66 -7.00
N LEU A 51 4.57 -1.96 -7.76
CA LEU A 51 4.60 -2.00 -9.22
C LEU A 51 4.11 -0.68 -9.82
N ARG A 52 3.02 -0.14 -9.28
CA ARG A 52 2.40 1.10 -9.74
C ARG A 52 1.57 1.75 -8.64
N VAL A 53 1.27 3.03 -8.84
CA VAL A 53 0.47 3.86 -7.94
C VAL A 53 -0.70 4.41 -8.74
N GLU A 54 -1.91 4.24 -8.22
CA GLU A 54 -3.14 4.62 -8.91
C GLU A 54 -4.04 5.45 -7.99
N TRP A 55 -4.91 6.26 -8.58
CA TRP A 55 -5.93 6.98 -7.83
C TRP A 55 -7.20 6.15 -7.69
N HIS A 56 -7.68 5.97 -6.46
CA HIS A 56 -8.91 5.25 -6.18
C HIS A 56 -10.10 6.22 -6.08
N TYR A 57 -10.80 6.44 -7.19
CA TYR A 57 -11.88 7.41 -7.34
C TYR A 57 -12.92 7.42 -6.21
N TYR A 58 -13.42 6.25 -5.79
CA TYR A 58 -14.44 6.15 -4.74
C TYR A 58 -13.95 6.47 -3.32
N ARG A 59 -12.64 6.40 -3.10
CA ARG A 59 -12.00 6.64 -1.79
C ARG A 59 -11.22 7.94 -1.76
N ARG A 60 -11.03 8.56 -2.92
CA ARG A 60 -10.25 9.78 -3.14
C ARG A 60 -8.86 9.70 -2.50
N GLN A 61 -8.16 8.61 -2.76
CA GLN A 61 -6.83 8.35 -2.22
C GLN A 61 -6.00 7.55 -3.21
N PHE A 62 -4.68 7.67 -3.09
CA PHE A 62 -3.76 6.82 -3.83
C PHE A 62 -3.72 5.40 -3.25
N VAL A 63 -3.72 4.42 -4.14
CA VAL A 63 -3.56 3.01 -3.85
C VAL A 63 -2.33 2.48 -4.58
N TYR A 64 -1.76 1.43 -4.02
CA TYR A 64 -0.48 0.87 -4.43
C TYR A 64 -0.71 -0.56 -4.88
N ILE A 65 -0.37 -0.83 -6.13
CA ILE A 65 -0.39 -2.18 -6.68
C ILE A 65 0.95 -2.79 -6.35
N VAL A 66 0.95 -3.86 -5.57
CA VAL A 66 2.18 -4.56 -5.19
C VAL A 66 2.23 -5.93 -5.82
N GLU A 67 3.45 -6.42 -6.02
CA GLU A 67 3.72 -7.72 -6.60
C GLU A 67 2.98 -8.84 -5.84
N THR A 68 2.15 -9.59 -6.57
CA THR A 68 1.51 -10.78 -6.05
C THR A 68 1.61 -11.93 -7.06
N ARG A 69 1.49 -13.16 -6.55
CA ARG A 69 1.44 -14.37 -7.39
C ARG A 69 0.07 -14.61 -8.05
N ARG A 70 -0.89 -13.67 -7.93
CA ARG A 70 -2.24 -13.85 -8.45
C ARG A 70 -2.40 -13.17 -9.80
N TYR A 71 -3.30 -13.70 -10.63
CA TYR A 71 -3.61 -13.21 -11.97
C TYR A 71 -4.34 -11.86 -12.01
N PHE A 72 -4.58 -11.23 -10.86
CA PHE A 72 -5.24 -9.93 -10.78
C PHE A 72 -4.40 -8.97 -9.95
N ASP A 73 -4.41 -7.71 -10.37
CA ASP A 73 -3.74 -6.63 -9.68
C ASP A 73 -4.54 -6.21 -8.46
N ALA A 74 -4.17 -6.78 -7.33
CA ALA A 74 -4.68 -6.32 -6.05
C ALA A 74 -4.03 -4.97 -5.69
N TYR A 75 -4.80 -4.12 -5.01
CA TYR A 75 -4.35 -2.81 -4.53
C TYR A 75 -4.40 -2.75 -3.01
N TRP A 76 -3.53 -1.90 -2.45
CA TRP A 76 -3.44 -1.63 -1.03
C TRP A 76 -3.42 -0.13 -0.75
N PHE A 77 -3.88 0.27 0.41
CA PHE A 77 -3.73 1.63 0.93
C PHE A 77 -2.37 1.79 1.63
N ALA A 78 -1.86 3.01 1.71
CA ALA A 78 -0.55 3.30 2.32
C ALA A 78 -0.46 2.74 3.75
N GLU A 79 -1.54 2.87 4.53
CA GLU A 79 -1.64 2.42 5.91
C GLU A 79 -1.54 0.89 6.07
N GLN A 80 -1.70 0.15 4.98
CA GLN A 80 -1.59 -1.31 4.95
C GLN A 80 -0.19 -1.79 4.57
N LEU A 81 0.71 -0.86 4.18
CA LEU A 81 2.06 -1.14 3.74
C LEU A 81 3.07 -0.67 4.79
N VAL A 82 4.20 -1.36 4.84
CA VAL A 82 5.38 -1.00 5.64
C VAL A 82 6.58 -1.06 4.72
N VAL A 83 7.29 0.06 4.55
CA VAL A 83 8.53 0.11 3.77
C VAL A 83 9.57 -0.81 4.41
N VAL A 84 10.22 -1.64 3.61
CA VAL A 84 11.31 -2.50 4.06
C VAL A 84 12.62 -1.71 3.96
N PRO A 85 13.35 -1.50 5.06
CA PRO A 85 14.64 -0.82 5.04
C PRO A 85 15.69 -1.54 4.17
N GLN A 86 16.60 -0.78 3.57
CA GLN A 86 17.60 -1.32 2.64
C GLN A 86 18.54 -2.37 3.26
N ASP A 87 18.89 -2.20 4.54
CA ASP A 87 19.68 -3.16 5.31
C ASP A 87 18.96 -4.51 5.45
N VAL A 88 17.65 -4.50 5.65
CA VAL A 88 16.82 -5.71 5.70
C VAL A 88 16.76 -6.38 4.33
N LEU A 89 16.60 -5.60 3.24
CA LEU A 89 16.60 -6.15 1.88
C LEU A 89 17.92 -6.85 1.54
N LYS A 90 19.05 -6.22 1.89
CA LYS A 90 20.39 -6.82 1.71
C LYS A 90 20.53 -8.12 2.49
N ALA A 91 20.09 -8.16 3.73
CA ALA A 91 20.11 -9.37 4.56
C ALA A 91 19.26 -10.51 3.97
N GLU A 92 18.19 -10.16 3.24
CA GLU A 92 17.29 -11.11 2.58
C GLU A 92 17.67 -11.42 1.12
N GLY A 93 18.78 -10.85 0.62
CA GLY A 93 19.24 -11.06 -0.77
C GLY A 93 18.33 -10.43 -1.83
N LEU A 94 17.55 -9.42 -1.46
CA LEU A 94 16.65 -8.68 -2.35
C LEU A 94 17.32 -7.36 -2.79
N GLN A 95 17.46 -7.16 -4.11
CA GLN A 95 17.92 -5.89 -4.72
C GLN A 95 17.06 -5.57 -5.94
#